data_AF-A0A9E2Q675-F1
#
_entry.id   AF-A0A9E2Q675-F1
#
_cell.length_a   1.000
_cell.length_b   1.000
_cell.length_c   1.000
_cell.angle_alpha   90.00
_cell.angle_beta   90.00
_cell.angle_gamma   90.00
#
_symmetry.space_group_name_H-M   'P 1'
#
loop_
_entity.id
_entity.type
_entity.pdbx_description
1 polymer ?
#
loop_
_entity_poly.entity_id
_entity_poly.type
_entity_poly.pdbx_seq_one_letter_code
_entity_poly.pdbx_strand_id
1 'polypeptide(L)'
;DLRPFAVNSGDQVYVLPGGLTRVALPEGELVVNSSQGGGSKDTWVLGGKMPRRESTGAARPQPIDSGHSVPMSANPHDEGSHVVMQQQQQQQQILRGDPC
;
A
#
# COMPACT_ATOMS: atom_id res chain seq x y z
N ASP A 1 4.06 8.84 11.10
CA ASP A 1 2.79 9.04 10.38
C ASP A 1 1.91 7.80 10.53
N LEU A 2 0.61 7.87 10.30
CA LEU A 2 -0.30 6.71 10.36
C LEU A 2 -0.79 6.34 8.95
N ARG A 3 -0.80 5.05 8.63
CA ARG A 3 -1.28 4.48 7.37
C ARG A 3 -2.43 3.50 7.61
N PRO A 4 -3.70 3.93 7.46
CA PRO A 4 -4.84 3.03 7.49
C PRO A 4 -4.93 2.22 6.19
N PHE A 5 -5.65 1.09 6.23
CA PHE A 5 -5.88 0.24 5.07
C PHE A 5 -7.38 0.17 4.76
N ALA A 6 -7.74 0.61 3.55
CA ALA A 6 -9.07 0.43 2.99
C ALA A 6 -9.07 -0.83 2.12
N VAL A 7 -10.01 -1.74 2.37
CA VAL A 7 -10.20 -2.99 1.66
C VAL A 7 -11.43 -2.86 0.79
N ASN A 8 -11.28 -3.12 -0.50
CA ASN A 8 -12.36 -3.13 -1.47
C ASN A 8 -12.76 -4.58 -1.78
N SER A 9 -14.03 -4.94 -1.62
CA SER A 9 -14.57 -6.27 -1.95
C SER A 9 -15.24 -6.34 -3.33
N GLY A 10 -15.25 -5.24 -4.08
CA GLY A 10 -15.91 -5.05 -5.37
C GLY A 10 -17.18 -4.21 -5.24
N ASP A 11 -18.06 -4.60 -4.31
CA ASP A 11 -19.34 -3.94 -4.01
C ASP A 11 -19.25 -2.92 -2.87
N GLN A 12 -18.24 -3.06 -2.00
CA GLN A 12 -18.10 -2.28 -0.76
C GLN A 12 -16.63 -1.98 -0.44
N VAL A 13 -16.40 -0.82 0.19
CA VAL A 13 -15.09 -0.42 0.73
C VAL A 13 -15.18 -0.35 2.25
N TYR A 14 -14.25 -1.01 2.94
CA TYR A 14 -14.18 -1.05 4.40
C TYR A 14 -12.78 -0.65 4.89
N VAL A 15 -12.69 0.24 5.87
CA VAL A 15 -11.42 0.60 6.50
C VAL A 15 -11.18 -0.29 7.72
N LEU A 16 -10.03 -0.97 7.76
CA LEU A 16 -9.68 -1.80 8.91
C LEU A 16 -9.53 -0.94 10.18
N PRO A 17 -9.97 -1.43 11.35
CA PRO A 17 -9.92 -0.71 12.63
C PRO A 17 -8.49 -0.71 13.20
N GLY A 18 -7.59 -0.02 12.51
CA GLY A 18 -6.17 0.03 12.82
C GLY A 18 -5.34 0.50 11.64
N GLY A 19 -4.03 0.33 11.74
CA GLY A 19 -3.11 0.67 10.67
C GLY A 19 -1.66 0.51 11.07
N LEU A 20 -0.78 0.82 10.12
CA LEU A 20 0.66 0.85 10.34
C LEU A 20 1.08 2.30 10.62
N THR A 21 1.66 2.55 11.78
CA THR A 21 2.28 3.85 12.09
C THR A 21 3.76 3.78 11.82
N ARG A 22 4.31 4.66 10.99
CA ARG A 22 5.77 4.84 10.92
C ARG A 22 6.21 5.86 11.96
N VAL A 23 7.38 5.63 12.54
CA VAL A 23 7.96 6.44 13.61
C VAL A 23 9.38 6.84 13.22
N ALA A 24 9.80 8.05 13.60
CA ALA A 24 11.20 8.40 13.63
C ALA A 24 11.75 7.86 14.94
N LEU A 25 12.78 7.01 14.89
CA LEU A 25 13.38 6.45 16.10
C LEU A 25 14.33 7.43 16.78
N PRO A 26 15.16 8.20 16.05
CA PRO A 26 16.01 9.21 16.67
C PRO A 26 15.20 10.39 17.21
N GLU A 27 15.62 10.91 18.36
CA GLU A 27 14.99 12.06 19.00
C GLU A 27 15.14 13.32 18.15
N GLY A 28 14.08 14.12 18.05
CA GLY A 28 14.05 15.36 17.27
C GLY A 28 13.94 15.16 15.75
N GLU A 29 13.98 13.92 15.28
CA GLU A 29 13.85 13.60 13.86
C GLU A 29 12.38 13.43 13.44
N LEU A 30 12.07 13.84 12.20
CA LEU A 30 10.74 13.72 11.60
C LEU A 30 10.72 12.74 10.41
N VAL A 31 11.88 12.28 9.98
CA VAL A 31 12.02 11.33 8.88
C VAL A 31 11.70 9.94 9.38
N VAL A 32 10.73 9.30 8.72
CA VAL A 32 10.22 7.97 9.10
C VAL A 32 10.57 6.89 8.08
N ASN A 33 11.48 7.19 7.15
CA ASN A 33 11.96 6.22 6.17
C ASN A 33 12.95 5.24 6.81
N SER A 34 12.82 3.95 6.52
CA SER A 34 13.64 2.90 7.14
C SER A 34 15.12 3.03 6.83
N SER A 35 15.48 3.51 5.63
CA SER A 35 16.88 3.74 5.26
C SER A 35 17.57 4.86 6.07
N GLN A 36 16.80 5.64 6.82
CA GLN A 36 17.25 6.77 7.64
C GLN A 36 16.81 6.61 9.10
N GLY A 37 16.75 5.38 9.60
CA GLY A 37 16.43 5.14 11.02
C GLY A 37 14.95 5.26 11.38
N GLY A 38 14.05 5.27 10.39
CA GLY A 38 12.62 5.12 10.61
C GLY A 38 12.23 3.69 10.99
N GLY A 39 11.19 3.56 11.81
CA GLY A 39 10.60 2.28 12.20
C GLY A 39 9.11 2.22 11.93
N SER A 40 8.48 1.08 12.23
CA SER A 40 7.04 0.92 12.17
C SER A 40 6.49 0.27 13.44
N LYS A 41 5.21 0.56 13.74
CA LYS A 41 4.44 -0.03 14.83
C LYS A 41 3.00 -0.25 14.39
N ASP A 42 2.36 -1.26 14.95
CA ASP A 42 0.93 -1.49 14.77
C ASP A 42 0.13 -0.47 15.58
N THR A 43 -1.00 -0.03 15.02
CA THR A 43 -1.97 0.84 15.69
C THR A 43 -3.31 0.14 15.78
N TRP A 44 -3.80 -0.05 16.99
CA TRP A 44 -5.09 -0.67 17.27
C TRP A 44 -6.08 0.41 17.68
N VAL A 45 -7.24 0.45 17.02
CA VAL A 45 -8.33 1.36 17.42
C VAL A 45 -9.23 0.62 18.41
N LEU A 46 -9.15 1.02 19.68
CA LEU A 46 -9.96 0.43 20.74
C LEU A 46 -11.30 1.17 20.83
N GLY A 47 -12.38 0.55 20.32
CA GLY A 47 -13.74 1.06 20.43
C GLY A 47 -14.59 0.87 19.17
N GLY A 48 -15.91 0.71 19.37
CA GLY A 48 -16.91 0.55 18.31
C GLY A 48 -17.36 -0.91 18.14
N LYS A 49 -18.68 -1.12 17.94
CA LYS A 49 -19.15 -2.36 17.29
C LYS A 49 -18.51 -2.34 15.91
N MET A 50 -17.64 -3.31 15.61
CA MET A 50 -17.34 -3.59 14.20
C MET A 50 -18.69 -3.71 13.50
N PRO A 51 -18.91 -3.06 12.35
CA PRO A 51 -20.06 -3.43 11.55
C PRO A 51 -19.89 -4.91 11.26
N ARG A 52 -20.60 -5.74 12.04
CA ARG A 52 -20.78 -7.15 11.73
C ARG A 52 -21.27 -7.10 10.30
N ARG A 53 -20.52 -7.68 9.35
CA ARG A 53 -20.99 -7.92 7.98
C ARG A 53 -22.45 -8.32 8.12
N GLU A 54 -23.37 -7.41 7.82
CA GLU A 54 -24.75 -7.81 7.65
C GLU A 54 -24.67 -8.70 6.42
N SER A 55 -24.79 -9.99 6.65
CA SER A 55 -25.09 -10.94 5.60
C SER A 55 -26.53 -10.66 5.15
N THR A 56 -26.78 -9.48 4.59
CA THR A 56 -27.92 -9.30 3.70
C THR A 56 -27.71 -10.32 2.59
N GLY A 57 -28.62 -11.29 2.54
CA GLY A 57 -28.43 -12.61 1.96
C GLY A 57 -27.80 -12.60 0.57
N ALA A 58 -27.16 -13.73 0.25
CA ALA A 58 -26.58 -14.02 -1.05
C ALA A 58 -27.54 -13.67 -2.20
N ALA A 59 -27.46 -12.43 -2.68
CA ALA A 59 -28.03 -12.08 -3.96
C ALA A 59 -27.18 -12.82 -4.98
N ARG A 60 -27.82 -13.74 -5.70
CA ARG A 60 -27.25 -14.43 -6.86
C ARG A 60 -26.51 -13.39 -7.72
N PRO A 61 -25.24 -13.60 -8.10
CA PRO A 61 -24.52 -12.66 -8.94
C PRO A 61 -25.34 -12.43 -10.21
N GLN A 62 -25.83 -11.21 -10.39
CA GLN A 62 -26.40 -10.81 -11.66
C GLN A 62 -25.23 -10.77 -12.65
N PRO A 63 -25.39 -11.27 -13.89
CA PRO A 63 -24.36 -11.14 -14.91
C PRO A 63 -23.97 -9.66 -15.02
N ILE A 64 -22.73 -9.34 -14.71
CA ILE A 64 -22.18 -8.02 -15.02
C ILE A 64 -22.21 -7.88 -16.54
N ASP A 65 -22.94 -6.89 -17.05
CA ASP A 65 -22.87 -6.53 -18.46
C ASP A 65 -21.43 -6.08 -18.74
N SER A 66 -20.71 -6.90 -19.52
CA SER A 66 -19.31 -6.72 -19.87
C SER A 66 -19.07 -5.51 -20.78
N GLY A 67 -20.10 -4.72 -21.08
CA GLY A 67 -20.00 -3.49 -21.88
C GLY A 67 -19.25 -2.32 -21.24
N HIS A 68 -18.95 -2.35 -19.92
CA HIS A 68 -18.30 -1.22 -19.22
C HIS A 68 -17.03 -1.58 -18.45
N SER A 69 -16.31 -2.65 -18.83
CA SER A 69 -14.92 -2.78 -18.38
C SER A 69 -14.09 -1.68 -19.01
N VAL A 70 -13.82 -0.60 -18.28
CA VAL A 70 -12.77 0.34 -18.67
C VAL A 70 -11.49 -0.50 -18.72
N PRO A 71 -10.84 -0.65 -19.88
CA PRO A 71 -9.55 -1.34 -19.91
C PRO A 71 -8.62 -0.57 -18.99
N MET A 72 -8.00 -1.26 -18.03
CA MET A 72 -6.76 -0.75 -17.44
C MET A 72 -5.73 -0.74 -18.56
N SER A 73 -5.74 0.30 -19.40
CA SER A 73 -4.59 0.65 -20.20
C SER A 73 -3.46 0.88 -19.20
N ALA A 74 -2.42 0.05 -19.27
CA ALA A 74 -1.20 0.24 -18.52
C ALA A 74 -0.81 1.72 -18.64
N ASN A 75 -0.58 2.37 -17.50
CA ASN A 75 -0.27 3.79 -17.49
C ASN A 75 1.06 3.93 -18.27
N PRO A 76 1.16 4.76 -19.32
CA PRO A 76 2.38 4.87 -20.13
C PRO A 76 3.64 5.26 -19.33
N HIS A 77 3.44 5.74 -18.10
CA HIS A 77 4.50 6.08 -17.16
C HIS A 77 5.04 4.87 -16.35
N ASP A 78 4.39 3.70 -16.41
CA ASP A 78 4.87 2.47 -15.73
C ASP A 78 6.14 1.90 -16.40
N GLU A 79 6.38 2.15 -17.69
CA GLU A 79 7.64 1.72 -18.33
C GLU A 79 8.85 2.52 -17.79
N GLY A 80 8.64 3.81 -17.48
CA GLY A 80 9.68 4.67 -16.94
C GLY A 80 10.14 4.24 -15.56
N SER A 81 9.23 3.76 -14.71
CA SER A 81 9.57 3.31 -13.35
C SER A 81 10.39 2.02 -13.35
N HIS A 82 10.13 1.09 -14.28
CA HIS A 82 10.94 -0.12 -14.47
C HIS A 82 12.37 0.18 -14.94
N VAL A 83 12.53 1.10 -15.91
CA VAL A 83 13.86 1.50 -16.41
C VAL A 83 14.65 2.26 -15.34
N VAL A 84 14.00 3.18 -14.61
CA VAL A 84 14.64 3.93 -13.53
C VAL A 84 15.05 3.00 -12.38
N MET A 85 14.21 2.03 -12.01
CA MET A 85 14.53 1.04 -10.98
C MET A 85 15.68 0.11 -11.39
N GLN A 86 15.75 -0.30 -12.66
CA GLN A 86 16.86 -1.10 -13.18
C GLN A 86 18.17 -0.30 -13.23
N GLN A 87 18.12 0.98 -13.62
CA GLN A 87 19.30 1.85 -13.66
C GLN A 87 19.82 2.16 -12.25
N GLN A 88 18.92 2.31 -11.27
CA GLN A 88 19.30 2.51 -9.86
C GLN A 88 19.92 1.25 -9.23
N GLN A 89 19.46 0.04 -9.61
CA GLN A 89 20.09 -1.21 -9.20
C GLN A 89 21.48 -1.41 -9.81
N GLN A 90 21.68 -1.02 -11.09
CA GLN A 90 23.01 -1.09 -11.72
C GLN A 90 24.00 -0.12 -11.07
N GLN A 91 23.59 1.10 -10.72
CA GLN A 91 24.48 2.05 -10.03
C GLN A 91 24.91 1.55 -8.64
N GLN A 92 24.04 0.85 -7.90
CA GLN A 92 24.41 0.27 -6.60
C GLN A 92 25.38 -0.91 -6.72
N GLN A 93 25.38 -1.64 -7.84
CA GLN A 93 26.35 -2.72 -8.09
C GLN A 93 27.72 -2.17 -8.49
N ILE A 94 27.77 -1.07 -9.26
CA ILE A 94 29.02 -0.41 -9.64
C ILE A 94 29.73 0.17 -8.39
N LEU A 95 28.98 0.78 -7.46
CA LEU A 95 29.53 1.31 -6.20
C LEU A 95 29.96 0.24 -5.19
N ARG A 96 29.62 -1.05 -5.41
CA ARG A 96 30.10 -2.19 -4.60
C ARG A 96 31.28 -2.93 -5.24
N GLY A 97 31.75 -2.49 -6.40
CA GLY A 97 32.74 -3.18 -7.22
C GLY A 97 34.08 -2.45 -7.35
N ASP A 98 34.48 -1.62 -6.38
CA ASP A 98 35.84 -1.05 -6.33
C ASP A 98 36.75 -1.92 -5.45
N PRO A 99 37.64 -2.75 -6.04
CA PRO A 99 38.74 -3.35 -5.30
C PRO A 99 39.93 -2.38 -5.24
N CYS A 100 40.32 -2.01 -4.03
CA CYS A 100 41.73 -1.92 -3.66
C CYS A 100 41.99 -2.94 -2.56
#